data_AF-A0A7Y3TFA3-F1
#
_entry.id   AF-A0A7Y3TFA3-F1
#
_cell.length_a   1.000
_cell.length_b   1.000
_cell.length_c   1.000
_cell.angle_alpha   90.00
_cell.angle_beta   90.00
_cell.angle_gamma   90.00
#
_symmetry.space_group_name_H-M   'P 1'
#
loop_
_entity.id
_entity.type
_entity.pdbx_description
1 polymer ?
#
loop_
_entity_poly.entity_id
_entity_poly.type
_entity_poly.pdbx_seq_one_letter_code
_entity_poly.pdbx_strand_id
1 'polypeptide(L)'
;MFKNLFGSGTNEQSEDQNNNQNQLSNEEDFENEYQETEYDPETLHGTHYDVDDFDAEVAERSEAWIQDERDSGEEMDEKDVQNTYFNYRREVYKEWNNCDSDQMIRWENANSMKYRGVQTSGFVKTTDDNPFLEPVHGISLKEYTAMCIKMSSGVDYIDVCKAMGIEPVIWQELNTIWPQRMAEDTSFTVSTLFGQYYAENVVIPQLENLQAAVSEDGAANLEKIKTDRYFYEELAGARQAAYEYGMDGAQWILDNYGINLADFQSVAMQWSTEQNQNWNSDDIIEFSNYQQEKQKEYAEKFAAEQGGNIADDVTF
;
A
#
# COMPACT_ATOMS: atom_id res chain seq x y z
N MET A 1 21.65 -13.95 24.90
CA MET A 1 20.60 -15.00 24.88
C MET A 1 19.85 -14.89 23.56
N PHE A 2 20.49 -15.29 22.45
CA PHE A 2 20.10 -14.92 21.08
C PHE A 2 19.36 -16.03 20.29
N LYS A 3 18.63 -16.93 20.96
CA LYS A 3 18.11 -18.15 20.30
C LYS A 3 16.60 -18.38 20.31
N ASN A 4 15.81 -17.48 20.90
CA ASN A 4 14.36 -17.74 21.04
C ASN A 4 13.43 -16.82 20.24
N LEU A 5 13.95 -15.90 19.40
CA LEU A 5 13.10 -15.07 18.54
C LEU A 5 13.02 -15.51 17.07
N PHE A 6 13.80 -16.52 16.64
CA PHE A 6 13.76 -16.99 15.25
C PHE A 6 13.61 -18.50 15.20
N GLY A 7 12.44 -18.96 14.74
CA GLY A 7 12.16 -20.37 14.49
C GLY A 7 13.13 -20.95 13.47
N SER A 8 13.94 -21.91 13.89
CA SER A 8 14.66 -22.83 13.01
C SER A 8 14.66 -24.21 13.66
N GLY A 9 13.74 -25.07 13.19
CA GLY A 9 13.68 -26.47 13.57
C GLY A 9 14.23 -27.35 12.45
N THR A 10 15.42 -27.89 12.63
CA THR A 10 15.83 -29.16 12.01
C THR A 10 15.92 -30.23 13.08
N ASN A 11 15.38 -31.39 12.72
CA ASN A 11 15.23 -32.63 13.48
C ASN A 11 16.47 -33.06 14.26
N GLU A 12 16.26 -33.65 15.44
CA GLU A 12 16.73 -35.02 15.71
C GLU A 12 15.95 -35.66 16.87
N GLN A 13 15.58 -36.93 16.65
CA GLN A 13 14.76 -37.79 17.49
C GLN A 13 15.53 -38.29 18.72
N SER A 14 14.86 -38.49 19.85
CA SER A 14 14.95 -39.77 20.57
C SER A 14 13.77 -39.97 21.52
N GLU A 15 13.28 -41.20 21.50
CA GLU A 15 12.18 -41.78 22.25
C GLU A 15 12.46 -41.80 23.77
N ASP A 16 11.43 -41.60 24.60
CA ASP A 16 11.11 -42.62 25.59
C ASP A 16 9.68 -42.52 26.13
N GLN A 17 9.14 -43.69 26.44
CA GLN A 17 7.72 -43.98 26.59
C GLN A 17 7.19 -43.85 28.05
N ASN A 18 5.88 -43.57 28.11
CA ASN A 18 4.88 -44.15 29.01
C ASN A 18 4.77 -43.77 30.51
N ASN A 19 3.57 -43.27 30.82
CA ASN A 19 2.69 -43.56 31.97
C ASN A 19 3.23 -43.34 33.40
N ASN A 20 2.58 -42.45 34.17
CA ASN A 20 1.42 -42.88 34.98
C ASN A 20 0.63 -41.70 35.58
N GLN A 21 -0.65 -42.00 35.80
CA GLN A 21 -1.74 -41.16 36.29
C GLN A 21 -1.61 -40.68 37.75
N ASN A 22 -2.49 -39.71 38.06
CA ASN A 22 -2.98 -39.24 39.37
C ASN A 22 -2.17 -38.14 40.05
N GLN A 23 -2.70 -36.92 39.99
CA GLN A 23 -3.49 -36.40 41.12
C GLN A 23 -4.34 -35.18 40.70
N LEU A 24 -5.65 -35.39 40.75
CA LEU A 24 -6.67 -34.34 40.84
C LEU A 24 -6.48 -33.56 42.15
N SER A 25 -6.54 -32.24 42.07
CA SER A 25 -7.34 -31.32 42.89
C SER A 25 -6.62 -29.99 43.11
N ASN A 26 -7.08 -28.97 42.38
CA ASN A 26 -7.46 -27.67 42.93
C ASN A 26 -8.09 -26.88 41.77
N GLU A 27 -9.42 -26.93 41.74
CA GLU A 27 -10.28 -25.98 41.04
C GLU A 27 -10.03 -24.60 41.66
N GLU A 28 -9.32 -23.73 40.95
CA GLU A 28 -9.57 -22.30 41.02
C GLU A 28 -10.35 -21.96 39.75
N ASP A 29 -11.65 -21.72 39.94
CA ASP A 29 -12.54 -21.07 38.97
C ASP A 29 -11.90 -19.74 38.54
N PHE A 30 -11.16 -19.76 37.43
CA PHE A 30 -11.09 -18.59 36.57
C PHE A 30 -12.25 -18.74 35.59
N GLU A 31 -13.39 -18.17 35.96
CA GLU A 31 -14.40 -17.76 34.99
C GLU A 31 -13.71 -16.80 34.01
N ASN A 32 -13.18 -17.36 32.92
CA ASN A 32 -12.82 -16.57 31.74
C ASN A 32 -14.15 -16.18 31.10
N GLU A 33 -14.78 -15.15 31.67
CA GLU A 33 -15.93 -14.48 31.09
C GLU A 33 -15.46 -13.95 29.73
N TYR A 34 -15.83 -14.66 28.68
CA TYR A 34 -15.52 -14.32 27.29
C TYR A 34 -16.26 -13.01 27.01
N GLN A 35 -15.63 -11.87 27.28
CA GLN A 35 -16.16 -10.57 26.88
C GLN A 35 -15.91 -10.44 25.40
N GLU A 36 -16.99 -10.39 24.63
CA GLU A 36 -16.95 -10.03 23.22
C GLU A 36 -16.42 -8.60 23.14
N THR A 37 -15.14 -8.45 22.79
CA THR A 37 -14.49 -7.15 22.68
C THR A 37 -15.15 -6.36 21.55
N GLU A 38 -15.88 -5.29 21.88
CA GLU A 38 -16.38 -4.34 20.89
C GLU A 38 -15.24 -3.42 20.46
N TYR A 39 -15.09 -3.22 19.14
CA TYR A 39 -14.02 -2.40 18.56
C TYR A 39 -14.56 -1.09 18.00
N ASP A 40 -13.76 -0.03 18.14
CA ASP A 40 -13.98 1.22 17.43
C ASP A 40 -13.93 0.99 15.91
N PRO A 41 -14.94 1.41 15.13
CA PRO A 41 -15.04 1.06 13.72
C PRO A 41 -14.01 1.74 12.82
N GLU A 42 -13.36 2.81 13.28
CA GLU A 42 -12.37 3.57 12.49
C GLU A 42 -10.95 3.12 12.80
N THR A 43 -10.64 2.95 14.08
CA THR A 43 -9.29 2.67 14.58
C THR A 43 -9.09 1.21 14.97
N LEU A 44 -10.17 0.45 15.10
CA LEU A 44 -10.20 -0.94 15.55
C LEU A 44 -9.56 -1.16 16.93
N HIS A 45 -9.42 -0.12 17.75
CA HIS A 45 -9.07 -0.29 19.15
C HIS A 45 -10.26 -0.87 19.93
N GLY A 46 -9.98 -1.71 20.91
CA GLY A 46 -11.02 -2.16 21.85
C GLY A 46 -11.62 -0.97 22.59
N THR A 47 -12.95 -0.98 22.73
CA THR A 47 -13.69 0.12 23.38
C THR A 47 -13.60 0.09 24.91
N HIS A 48 -12.97 -0.95 25.48
CA HIS A 48 -12.79 -1.15 26.92
C HIS A 48 -11.56 -0.47 27.51
N TYR A 49 -10.73 0.21 26.70
CA TYR A 49 -9.60 1.00 27.16
C TYR A 49 -9.51 2.33 26.41
N ASP A 50 -8.81 3.31 27.00
CA ASP A 50 -8.50 4.57 26.34
C ASP A 50 -7.25 4.42 25.46
N VAL A 51 -7.25 5.04 24.28
CA VAL A 51 -6.14 4.95 23.32
C VAL A 51 -4.87 5.62 23.88
N ASP A 52 -4.99 6.66 24.70
CA ASP A 52 -3.84 7.31 25.33
C ASP A 52 -3.20 6.37 26.38
N ASP A 53 -4.01 5.60 27.11
CA ASP A 53 -3.51 4.59 28.06
C ASP A 53 -2.79 3.46 27.31
N PHE A 54 -3.33 3.03 26.18
CA PHE A 54 -2.67 2.07 25.28
C PHE A 54 -1.33 2.61 24.75
N ASP A 55 -1.31 3.87 24.29
CA ASP A 55 -0.09 4.52 23.79
C ASP A 55 0.98 4.67 24.89
N ALA A 56 0.56 4.96 26.13
CA ALA A 56 1.45 5.05 27.28
C ALA A 56 2.09 3.70 27.65
N GLU A 57 1.31 2.62 27.69
CA GLU A 57 1.80 1.27 27.97
C GLU A 57 2.84 0.82 26.92
N VAL A 58 2.57 1.11 25.65
CA VAL A 58 3.49 0.81 24.55
C VAL A 58 4.80 1.59 24.72
N ALA A 59 4.73 2.87 25.07
CA ALA A 59 5.91 3.68 25.32
C ALA A 59 6.72 3.14 26.51
N GLU A 60 6.07 2.82 27.63
CA GLU A 60 6.75 2.28 28.81
C GLU A 60 7.54 1.00 28.49
N ARG A 61 6.90 0.01 27.84
CA ARG A 61 7.56 -1.25 27.48
C ARG A 61 8.69 -1.06 26.46
N SER A 62 8.45 -0.21 25.46
CA SER A 62 9.44 0.05 24.41
C SER A 62 10.66 0.77 24.97
N GLU A 63 10.47 1.80 25.78
CA GLU A 63 11.56 2.56 26.39
C GLU A 63 12.36 1.72 27.38
N ALA A 64 11.69 0.88 28.17
CA ALA A 64 12.37 -0.05 29.07
C ALA A 64 13.30 -1.00 28.31
N TRP A 65 12.84 -1.57 27.19
CA TRP A 65 13.65 -2.44 26.35
C TRP A 65 14.80 -1.69 25.68
N ILE A 66 14.52 -0.53 25.09
CA ILE A 66 15.54 0.32 24.44
C ILE A 66 16.63 0.72 25.44
N GLN A 67 16.24 1.02 26.70
CA GLN A 67 17.19 1.38 27.73
C GLN A 67 18.07 0.20 28.14
N ASP A 68 17.51 -1.02 28.24
CA ASP A 68 18.27 -2.23 28.52
C ASP A 68 19.32 -2.51 27.42
N GLU A 69 18.95 -2.35 26.14
CA GLU A 69 19.89 -2.53 25.02
C GLU A 69 20.99 -1.46 25.00
N ARG A 70 20.66 -0.21 25.32
CA ARG A 70 21.66 0.85 25.45
C ARG A 70 22.61 0.59 26.63
N ASP A 71 22.09 0.10 27.74
CA ASP A 71 22.88 -0.25 28.93
C ASP A 71 23.76 -1.49 28.66
N SER A 72 23.35 -2.37 27.75
CA SER A 72 24.12 -3.52 27.25
C SER A 72 25.25 -3.12 26.28
N GLY A 73 25.22 -1.88 25.80
CA GLY A 73 26.23 -1.30 24.91
C GLY A 73 25.88 -1.35 23.43
N GLU A 74 24.62 -1.66 23.07
CA GLU A 74 24.15 -1.59 21.69
C GLU A 74 23.77 -0.14 21.31
N GLU A 75 24.26 0.32 20.16
CA GLU A 75 23.79 1.56 19.55
C GLU A 75 22.58 1.24 18.68
N MET A 76 21.42 1.77 19.08
CA MET A 76 20.20 1.67 18.29
C MET A 76 20.06 2.87 17.35
N ASP A 77 19.85 2.60 16.06
CA ASP A 77 19.48 3.64 15.12
C ASP A 77 17.98 4.00 15.23
N GLU A 78 17.56 5.05 14.52
CA GLU A 78 16.18 5.53 14.56
C GLU A 78 15.18 4.48 14.06
N LYS A 79 15.59 3.66 13.09
CA LYS A 79 14.76 2.59 12.52
C LYS A 79 14.59 1.44 13.51
N ASP A 80 15.64 1.10 14.24
CA ASP A 80 15.58 0.07 15.29
C ASP A 80 14.64 0.50 16.41
N VAL A 81 14.72 1.75 16.85
CA VAL A 81 13.79 2.32 17.84
C VAL A 81 12.35 2.27 17.34
N GLN A 82 12.08 2.68 16.10
CA GLN A 82 10.74 2.64 15.51
C GLN A 82 10.19 1.21 15.42
N ASN A 83 11.02 0.24 15.03
CA ASN A 83 10.63 -1.17 14.97
C ASN A 83 10.28 -1.72 16.36
N THR A 84 11.05 -1.36 17.40
CA THR A 84 10.75 -1.76 18.78
C THR A 84 9.38 -1.26 19.21
N TYR A 85 9.10 0.03 18.99
CA TYR A 85 7.78 0.61 19.29
C TYR A 85 6.65 -0.09 18.55
N PHE A 86 6.86 -0.42 17.27
CA PHE A 86 5.88 -1.13 16.47
C PHE A 86 5.60 -2.54 17.01
N ASN A 87 6.64 -3.28 17.40
CA ASN A 87 6.50 -4.64 17.92
C ASN A 87 5.75 -4.66 19.26
N TYR A 88 6.15 -3.82 20.22
CA TYR A 88 5.46 -3.77 21.53
C TYR A 88 4.01 -3.34 21.39
N ARG A 89 3.69 -2.49 20.41
CA ARG A 89 2.31 -2.13 20.11
C ARG A 89 1.43 -3.31 19.73
N ARG A 90 1.97 -4.24 18.93
CA ARG A 90 1.27 -5.49 18.55
C ARG A 90 1.07 -6.38 19.77
N GLU A 91 2.08 -6.49 20.62
CA GLU A 91 2.01 -7.29 21.85
C GLU A 91 0.94 -6.74 22.80
N VAL A 92 0.98 -5.45 23.11
CA VAL A 92 -0.01 -4.81 23.98
C VAL A 92 -1.41 -4.93 23.39
N TYR A 93 -1.57 -4.72 22.08
CA TYR A 93 -2.89 -4.84 21.42
C TYR A 93 -3.44 -6.25 21.53
N LYS A 94 -2.61 -7.26 21.28
CA LYS A 94 -3.00 -8.66 21.40
C LYS A 94 -3.37 -9.04 22.84
N GLU A 95 -2.57 -8.61 23.81
CA GLU A 95 -2.82 -8.86 25.23
C GLU A 95 -4.13 -8.23 25.70
N TRP A 96 -4.36 -6.96 25.35
CA TRP A 96 -5.50 -6.20 25.87
C TRP A 96 -6.81 -6.58 25.20
N ASN A 97 -6.79 -7.02 23.94
CA ASN A 97 -8.00 -7.36 23.19
C ASN A 97 -8.26 -8.87 23.12
N ASN A 98 -7.30 -9.70 23.57
CA ASN A 98 -7.29 -11.15 23.36
C ASN A 98 -7.62 -11.53 21.91
N CYS A 99 -7.06 -10.78 20.96
CA CYS A 99 -7.49 -10.81 19.57
C CYS A 99 -6.87 -12.01 18.82
N ASP A 100 -7.59 -12.51 17.83
CA ASP A 100 -7.06 -13.50 16.88
C ASP A 100 -6.16 -12.84 15.82
N SER A 101 -5.61 -13.68 14.94
CA SER A 101 -4.73 -13.23 13.85
C SER A 101 -5.44 -12.30 12.87
N ASP A 102 -6.73 -12.50 12.61
CA ASP A 102 -7.48 -11.70 11.64
C ASP A 102 -7.75 -10.31 12.19
N GLN A 103 -8.18 -10.20 13.45
CA GLN A 103 -8.37 -8.92 14.12
C GLN A 103 -7.04 -8.14 14.26
N MET A 104 -5.93 -8.85 14.49
CA MET A 104 -4.59 -8.25 14.51
C MET A 104 -4.24 -7.64 13.15
N ILE A 105 -4.47 -8.36 12.05
CA ILE A 105 -4.21 -7.87 10.68
C ILE A 105 -5.06 -6.64 10.35
N ARG A 106 -6.35 -6.66 10.71
CA ARG A 106 -7.26 -5.53 10.45
C ARG A 106 -6.82 -4.27 11.20
N TRP A 107 -6.52 -4.38 12.50
CA TRP A 107 -6.02 -3.25 13.29
C TRP A 107 -4.68 -2.74 12.76
N GLU A 108 -3.78 -3.65 12.37
CA GLU A 108 -2.50 -3.31 11.77
C GLU A 108 -2.65 -2.50 10.49
N ASN A 109 -3.61 -2.88 9.63
CA ASN A 109 -3.90 -2.16 8.39
C ASN A 109 -4.51 -0.79 8.65
N ALA A 110 -5.53 -0.72 9.53
CA ALA A 110 -6.20 0.53 9.90
C ALA A 110 -5.23 1.57 10.50
N ASN A 111 -4.20 1.10 11.21
CA ASN A 111 -3.24 1.96 11.89
C ASN A 111 -1.84 2.01 11.25
N SER A 112 -1.68 1.37 10.09
CA SER A 112 -0.40 1.25 9.39
C SER A 112 0.24 2.61 9.07
N MET A 113 -0.56 3.61 8.70
CA MET A 113 -0.08 4.97 8.45
C MET A 113 0.41 5.69 9.72
N LYS A 114 -0.30 5.52 10.84
CA LYS A 114 0.04 6.18 12.11
C LYS A 114 1.33 5.63 12.71
N TYR A 115 1.57 4.31 12.60
CA TYR A 115 2.63 3.66 13.37
C TYR A 115 3.75 2.99 12.56
N ARG A 116 3.52 2.62 11.29
CA ARG A 116 4.58 2.04 10.44
C ARG A 116 5.25 3.03 9.51
N GLY A 117 4.72 4.25 9.41
CA GLY A 117 5.24 5.23 8.47
C GLY A 117 5.37 4.65 7.06
N VAL A 118 4.32 4.02 6.52
CA VAL A 118 4.12 4.15 5.07
C VAL A 118 4.12 5.64 4.84
N GLN A 119 5.23 6.18 4.33
CA GLN A 119 5.47 7.60 4.12
C GLN A 119 4.35 8.15 3.22
N THR A 120 3.23 8.56 3.81
CA THR A 120 2.65 9.84 3.46
C THR A 120 3.59 10.85 4.09
N SER A 121 4.73 11.07 3.42
CA SER A 121 5.76 12.00 3.84
C SER A 121 5.07 13.29 4.30
N GLY A 122 5.18 13.56 5.60
CA GLY A 122 4.62 14.77 6.21
C GLY A 122 5.08 15.99 5.43
N PHE A 123 4.18 16.97 5.33
CA PHE A 123 4.38 18.26 4.66
C PHE A 123 5.84 18.70 4.65
N VAL A 124 6.52 18.48 3.53
CA VAL A 124 7.87 19.01 3.34
C VAL A 124 7.71 20.53 3.27
N LYS A 125 8.14 21.22 4.32
CA LYS A 125 8.40 22.66 4.23
C LYS A 125 9.60 22.82 3.32
N THR A 126 9.34 23.14 2.06
CA THR A 126 10.40 23.46 1.10
C THR A 126 11.12 24.72 1.55
N THR A 127 12.44 24.68 1.59
CA THR A 127 13.24 25.90 1.44
C THR A 127 13.18 26.30 -0.03
N ASP A 128 12.91 27.57 -0.32
CA ASP A 128 12.65 28.10 -1.68
C ASP A 128 13.81 27.92 -2.70
N ASP A 129 14.94 27.33 -2.28
CA ASP A 129 16.19 27.21 -3.05
C ASP A 129 16.51 25.78 -3.55
N ASN A 130 15.55 24.83 -3.59
CA ASN A 130 15.82 23.49 -4.14
C ASN A 130 15.93 23.55 -5.69
N PRO A 131 17.11 23.30 -6.30
CA PRO A 131 17.29 23.38 -7.75
C PRO A 131 16.44 22.36 -8.52
N PHE A 132 16.05 21.25 -7.89
CA PHE A 132 15.17 20.26 -8.51
C PHE A 132 13.71 20.75 -8.63
N LEU A 133 13.33 21.83 -7.95
CA LEU A 133 11.99 22.42 -8.03
C LEU A 133 11.88 23.58 -9.03
N GLU A 134 12.97 23.96 -9.69
CA GLU A 134 12.94 25.03 -10.71
C GLU A 134 11.95 24.71 -11.83
N PRO A 135 11.07 25.63 -12.26
CA PRO A 135 10.12 25.37 -13.33
C PRO A 135 10.80 24.92 -14.63
N VAL A 136 10.22 23.91 -15.28
CA VAL A 136 10.68 23.40 -16.58
C VAL A 136 9.78 24.00 -17.65
N HIS A 137 10.33 24.75 -18.60
CA HIS A 137 9.53 25.53 -19.58
C HIS A 137 8.50 26.47 -18.96
N GLY A 138 8.77 26.97 -17.75
CA GLY A 138 7.83 27.80 -16.99
C GLY A 138 6.70 27.02 -16.32
N ILE A 139 6.69 25.68 -16.41
CA ILE A 139 5.74 24.80 -15.73
C ILE A 139 6.35 24.34 -14.40
N SER A 140 5.70 24.71 -13.29
CA SER A 140 6.06 24.28 -11.95
C SER A 140 5.72 22.80 -11.72
N LEU A 141 6.28 22.19 -10.66
CA LEU A 141 5.92 20.83 -10.25
C LEU A 141 4.41 20.70 -10.01
N LYS A 142 3.78 21.71 -9.39
CA LYS A 142 2.34 21.71 -9.10
C LYS A 142 1.49 21.71 -10.38
N GLU A 143 1.85 22.52 -11.36
CA GLU A 143 1.16 22.55 -12.65
C GLU A 143 1.38 21.26 -13.44
N TYR A 144 2.60 20.72 -13.43
CA TYR A 144 2.89 19.40 -14.00
C TYR A 144 2.04 18.30 -13.34
N THR A 145 1.95 18.28 -12.00
CA THR A 145 1.08 17.33 -11.30
C THR A 145 -0.39 17.53 -11.68
N ALA A 146 -0.88 18.77 -11.78
CA ALA A 146 -2.25 19.04 -12.22
C ALA A 146 -2.54 18.51 -13.64
N MET A 147 -1.55 18.61 -14.55
CA MET A 147 -1.65 18.01 -15.88
C MET A 147 -1.73 16.48 -15.78
N CYS A 148 -0.82 15.84 -15.02
CA CYS A 148 -0.84 14.39 -14.77
C CYS A 148 -2.18 13.91 -14.22
N ILE A 149 -2.75 14.61 -13.24
CA ILE A 149 -4.07 14.32 -12.68
C ILE A 149 -5.16 14.37 -13.77
N LYS A 150 -5.11 15.35 -14.68
CA LYS A 150 -6.11 15.42 -15.75
C LYS A 150 -6.01 14.27 -16.73
N MET A 151 -4.80 13.89 -17.13
CA MET A 151 -4.64 12.72 -17.98
C MET A 151 -5.02 11.43 -17.25
N SER A 152 -4.71 11.31 -15.96
CA SER A 152 -5.12 10.15 -15.17
C SER A 152 -6.64 10.09 -14.99
N SER A 153 -7.36 11.21 -15.08
CA SER A 153 -8.82 11.28 -15.18
C SER A 153 -9.38 10.96 -16.58
N GLY A 154 -8.53 10.60 -17.54
CA GLY A 154 -8.93 10.18 -18.90
C GLY A 154 -9.02 11.32 -19.92
N VAL A 155 -8.53 12.52 -19.60
CA VAL A 155 -8.45 13.62 -20.59
C VAL A 155 -7.27 13.36 -21.53
N ASP A 156 -7.50 13.51 -22.84
CA ASP A 156 -6.44 13.35 -23.84
C ASP A 156 -5.30 14.36 -23.63
N TYR A 157 -4.05 13.88 -23.72
CA TYR A 157 -2.88 14.70 -23.42
C TYR A 157 -2.73 15.90 -24.39
N ILE A 158 -3.22 15.79 -25.64
CA ILE A 158 -3.21 16.91 -26.59
C ILE A 158 -4.14 18.01 -26.10
N ASP A 159 -5.29 17.67 -25.53
CA ASP A 159 -6.23 18.65 -25.01
C ASP A 159 -5.72 19.30 -23.71
N VAL A 160 -5.01 18.54 -22.87
CA VAL A 160 -4.26 19.09 -21.73
C VAL A 160 -3.16 20.07 -22.21
N CYS A 161 -2.37 19.70 -23.23
CA CYS A 161 -1.33 20.57 -23.79
C CYS A 161 -1.93 21.87 -24.36
N LYS A 162 -3.02 21.77 -25.12
CA LYS A 162 -3.74 22.94 -25.67
C LYS A 162 -4.23 23.87 -24.56
N ALA A 163 -4.83 23.33 -23.50
CA ALA A 163 -5.34 24.13 -22.39
C ALA A 163 -4.21 24.84 -21.62
N MET A 164 -3.05 24.19 -21.51
CA MET A 164 -1.85 24.77 -20.91
C MET A 164 -1.11 25.74 -21.84
N GLY A 165 -1.50 25.81 -23.12
CA GLY A 165 -0.83 26.66 -24.11
C GLY A 165 0.58 26.18 -24.47
N ILE A 166 0.86 24.88 -24.34
CA ILE A 166 2.17 24.29 -24.65
C ILE A 166 2.10 23.37 -25.87
N GLU A 167 3.24 23.20 -26.55
CA GLU A 167 3.36 22.22 -27.63
C GLU A 167 3.54 20.80 -27.07
N PRO A 168 3.05 19.75 -27.77
CA PRO A 168 3.22 18.36 -27.31
C PRO A 168 4.68 17.92 -27.07
N VAL A 169 5.65 18.55 -27.76
CA VAL A 169 7.07 18.28 -27.51
C VAL A 169 7.51 18.76 -26.11
N ILE A 170 6.96 19.86 -25.62
CA ILE A 170 7.22 20.36 -24.26
C ILE A 170 6.70 19.35 -23.23
N TRP A 171 5.55 18.74 -23.48
CA TRP A 171 5.03 17.67 -22.62
C TRP A 171 5.96 16.46 -22.54
N GLN A 172 6.51 16.01 -23.67
CA GLN A 172 7.48 14.91 -23.70
C GLN A 172 8.75 15.24 -22.89
N GLU A 173 9.23 16.47 -22.99
CA GLU A 173 10.37 16.93 -22.20
C GLU A 173 10.05 17.00 -20.71
N LEU A 174 8.85 17.47 -20.32
CA LEU A 174 8.38 17.46 -18.94
C LEU A 174 8.36 16.04 -18.35
N ASN A 175 7.85 15.06 -19.10
CA ASN A 175 7.83 13.64 -18.72
C ASN A 175 9.20 12.98 -18.68
N THR A 176 10.24 13.63 -19.19
CA THR A 176 11.61 13.16 -19.06
C THR A 176 12.27 13.81 -17.84
N ILE A 177 12.15 15.13 -17.73
CA ILE A 177 12.88 15.93 -16.74
C ILE A 177 12.32 15.70 -15.32
N TRP A 178 11.00 15.72 -15.13
CA TRP A 178 10.44 15.56 -13.78
C TRP A 178 10.73 14.17 -13.18
N PRO A 179 10.52 13.04 -13.89
CA PRO A 179 10.93 11.74 -13.38
C PRO A 179 12.43 11.62 -13.14
N GLN A 180 13.27 12.20 -14.01
CA GLN A 180 14.72 12.24 -13.79
C GLN A 180 15.06 12.99 -12.48
N ARG A 181 14.44 14.15 -12.24
CA ARG A 181 14.65 14.90 -11.01
C ARG A 181 14.15 14.16 -9.77
N MET A 182 13.03 13.44 -9.87
CA MET A 182 12.55 12.56 -8.80
C MET A 182 13.54 11.43 -8.49
N ALA A 183 14.22 10.90 -9.51
CA ALA A 183 15.22 9.85 -9.34
C ALA A 183 16.56 10.38 -8.80
N GLU A 184 16.95 11.60 -9.18
CA GLU A 184 18.21 12.23 -8.76
C GLU A 184 18.12 12.95 -7.41
N ASP A 185 16.92 13.37 -6.99
CA ASP A 185 16.69 14.04 -5.71
C ASP A 185 16.78 13.07 -4.53
N THR A 186 17.97 12.97 -3.94
CA THR A 186 18.25 12.14 -2.76
C THR A 186 17.51 12.59 -1.50
N SER A 187 16.96 13.81 -1.47
CA SER A 187 16.13 14.29 -0.37
C SER A 187 14.67 13.81 -0.47
N PHE A 188 14.29 13.20 -1.61
CA PHE A 188 12.92 12.79 -1.92
C PHE A 188 11.89 13.93 -1.88
N THR A 189 12.34 15.18 -1.93
CA THR A 189 11.48 16.38 -1.88
C THR A 189 10.56 16.44 -3.09
N VAL A 190 11.10 16.26 -4.31
CA VAL A 190 10.30 16.33 -5.54
C VAL A 190 9.23 15.24 -5.55
N SER A 191 9.60 14.00 -5.23
CA SER A 191 8.69 12.85 -5.19
C SER A 191 7.61 13.04 -4.12
N THR A 192 7.98 13.55 -2.95
CA THR A 192 7.04 13.85 -1.87
C THR A 192 6.02 14.92 -2.27
N LEU A 193 6.48 16.05 -2.81
CA LEU A 193 5.59 17.13 -3.22
C LEU A 193 4.69 16.72 -4.39
N PHE A 194 5.23 15.96 -5.34
CA PHE A 194 4.41 15.40 -6.42
C PHE A 194 3.30 14.52 -5.86
N GLY A 195 3.64 13.59 -4.95
CA GLY A 195 2.66 12.74 -4.28
C GLY A 195 1.62 13.53 -3.49
N GLN A 196 2.06 14.56 -2.75
CA GLN A 196 1.16 15.45 -1.99
C GLN A 196 0.19 16.19 -2.92
N TYR A 197 0.69 16.83 -3.98
CA TYR A 197 -0.17 17.52 -4.96
C TYR A 197 -1.13 16.56 -5.66
N TYR A 198 -0.69 15.33 -5.91
CA TYR A 198 -1.54 14.30 -6.49
C TYR A 198 -2.66 13.90 -5.51
N ALA A 199 -2.32 13.67 -4.24
CA ALA A 199 -3.28 13.33 -3.18
C ALA A 199 -4.27 14.47 -2.88
N GLU A 200 -3.81 15.73 -2.94
CA GLU A 200 -4.65 16.93 -2.82
C GLU A 200 -5.56 17.16 -4.03
N ASN A 201 -5.40 16.38 -5.10
CA ASN A 201 -6.10 16.54 -6.38
C ASN A 201 -6.00 17.99 -6.88
N VAL A 202 -4.78 18.54 -6.90
CA VAL A 202 -4.56 19.97 -7.21
C VAL A 202 -5.19 20.36 -8.55
N VAL A 203 -5.94 21.46 -8.53
CA VAL A 203 -6.59 22.02 -9.73
C VAL A 203 -5.90 23.34 -10.08
N ILE A 204 -5.74 23.58 -11.38
CA ILE A 204 -5.30 24.86 -11.93
C ILE A 204 -6.36 25.42 -12.89
N PRO A 205 -6.56 26.75 -12.95
CA PRO A 205 -7.65 27.37 -13.73
C PRO A 205 -7.69 26.95 -15.20
N GLN A 206 -6.53 26.73 -15.81
CA GLN A 206 -6.39 26.33 -17.21
C GLN A 206 -7.05 24.97 -17.50
N LEU A 207 -7.08 24.08 -16.50
CA LEU A 207 -7.54 22.70 -16.65
C LEU A 207 -8.92 22.45 -16.05
N GLU A 208 -9.50 23.41 -15.32
CA GLU A 208 -10.72 23.22 -14.53
C GLU A 208 -11.89 22.68 -15.36
N ASN A 209 -12.06 23.20 -16.58
CA ASN A 209 -13.18 22.85 -17.47
C ASN A 209 -12.91 21.64 -18.37
N LEU A 210 -11.71 21.06 -18.33
CA LEU A 210 -11.42 19.84 -19.09
C LEU A 210 -12.03 18.63 -18.38
N GLN A 211 -12.83 17.88 -19.13
CA GLN A 211 -13.45 16.62 -18.68
C GLN A 211 -13.15 15.54 -19.70
N ALA A 212 -12.95 14.31 -19.21
CA ALA A 212 -12.77 13.16 -20.07
C ALA A 212 -14.08 12.84 -20.80
N ALA A 213 -13.96 12.39 -22.04
CA ALA A 213 -15.07 11.80 -22.75
C ALA A 213 -15.29 10.39 -22.18
N VAL A 214 -16.37 10.20 -21.42
CA VAL A 214 -16.75 8.88 -20.90
C VAL A 214 -17.64 8.19 -21.93
N SER A 215 -17.20 7.03 -22.44
CA SER A 215 -18.03 6.19 -23.31
C SER A 215 -19.08 5.43 -22.48
N GLU A 216 -20.18 5.00 -23.11
CA GLU A 216 -21.18 4.16 -22.44
C GLU A 216 -20.58 2.83 -21.95
N ASP A 217 -19.71 2.22 -22.76
CA ASP A 217 -18.98 1.00 -22.38
C ASP A 217 -18.01 1.25 -21.22
N GLY A 218 -17.31 2.39 -21.21
CA GLY A 218 -16.42 2.79 -20.11
C GLY A 218 -17.18 2.98 -18.80
N ALA A 219 -18.35 3.62 -18.85
CA ALA A 219 -19.22 3.77 -17.68
C ALA A 219 -19.73 2.41 -17.17
N ALA A 220 -20.11 1.50 -18.07
CA ALA A 220 -20.55 0.15 -17.70
C ALA A 220 -19.42 -0.68 -17.08
N ASN A 221 -18.20 -0.61 -17.63
CA ASN A 221 -17.03 -1.27 -17.07
C ASN A 221 -16.62 -0.68 -15.72
N LEU A 222 -16.71 0.64 -15.55
CA LEU A 222 -16.48 1.30 -14.27
C LEU A 222 -17.52 0.90 -13.22
N GLU A 223 -18.78 0.71 -13.58
CA GLU A 223 -19.76 0.16 -12.64
C GLU A 223 -19.41 -1.29 -12.29
N LYS A 224 -19.05 -2.08 -13.30
CA LYS A 224 -18.69 -3.48 -13.10
C LYS A 224 -17.50 -3.61 -12.14
N ILE A 225 -16.44 -2.82 -12.30
CA ILE A 225 -15.24 -2.90 -11.43
C ILE A 225 -15.54 -2.50 -9.97
N LYS A 226 -16.58 -1.69 -9.73
CA LYS A 226 -17.05 -1.31 -8.38
C LYS A 226 -17.85 -2.41 -7.68
N THR A 227 -18.54 -3.26 -8.46
CA THR A 227 -19.50 -4.24 -7.92
C THR A 227 -19.04 -5.68 -8.03
N ASP A 228 -18.09 -5.97 -8.91
CA ASP A 228 -17.57 -7.31 -9.20
C ASP A 228 -16.08 -7.37 -8.83
N ARG A 229 -15.78 -7.99 -7.68
CA ARG A 229 -14.41 -8.10 -7.18
C ARG A 229 -13.52 -8.93 -8.10
N TYR A 230 -14.03 -9.99 -8.72
CA TYR A 230 -13.22 -10.78 -9.67
C TYR A 230 -12.86 -9.94 -10.89
N PHE A 231 -13.79 -9.13 -11.39
CA PHE A 231 -13.46 -8.23 -12.50
C PHE A 231 -12.43 -7.16 -12.11
N TYR A 232 -12.49 -6.63 -10.89
CA TYR A 232 -11.42 -5.77 -10.35
C TYR A 232 -10.07 -6.49 -10.31
N GLU A 233 -10.01 -7.70 -9.77
CA GLU A 233 -8.76 -8.45 -9.64
C GLU A 233 -8.19 -8.89 -10.99
N GLU A 234 -9.05 -9.19 -11.96
CA GLU A 234 -8.65 -9.45 -13.33
C GLU A 234 -7.91 -8.24 -13.92
N LEU A 235 -8.50 -7.04 -13.80
CA LEU A 235 -7.88 -5.83 -14.32
C LEU A 235 -6.64 -5.41 -13.52
N ALA A 236 -6.61 -5.64 -12.21
CA ALA A 236 -5.42 -5.42 -11.39
C ALA A 236 -4.25 -6.33 -11.81
N GLY A 237 -4.52 -7.63 -12.02
CA GLY A 237 -3.55 -8.58 -12.55
C GLY A 237 -3.08 -8.22 -13.96
N ALA A 238 -4.00 -7.83 -14.86
CA ALA A 238 -3.66 -7.36 -16.20
C ALA A 238 -2.77 -6.11 -16.17
N ARG A 239 -3.06 -5.14 -15.30
CA ARG A 239 -2.25 -3.93 -15.13
C ARG A 239 -0.82 -4.26 -14.70
N GLN A 240 -0.69 -5.15 -13.73
CA GLN A 240 0.61 -5.59 -13.22
C GLN A 240 1.43 -6.30 -14.30
N ALA A 241 0.79 -7.20 -15.05
CA ALA A 241 1.43 -7.89 -16.17
C ALA A 241 1.89 -6.91 -17.27
N ALA A 242 1.09 -5.88 -17.58
CA ALA A 242 1.47 -4.87 -18.58
C ALA A 242 2.77 -4.14 -18.18
N TYR A 243 2.91 -3.76 -16.90
CA TYR A 243 4.13 -3.11 -16.41
C TYR A 243 5.37 -4.00 -16.52
N GLU A 244 5.24 -5.31 -16.28
CA GLU A 244 6.34 -6.29 -16.42
C GLU A 244 6.86 -6.42 -17.86
N TYR A 245 6.01 -6.10 -18.85
CA TYR A 245 6.35 -6.08 -20.28
C TYR A 245 6.64 -4.68 -20.81
N GLY A 246 6.90 -3.71 -19.92
CA GLY A 246 7.25 -2.34 -20.28
C GLY A 246 6.10 -1.54 -20.92
N MET A 247 4.86 -2.03 -20.78
CA MET A 247 3.65 -1.34 -21.24
C MET A 247 3.09 -0.47 -20.11
N ASP A 248 2.44 0.64 -20.48
CA ASP A 248 1.65 1.40 -19.51
C ASP A 248 0.33 0.67 -19.25
N GLY A 249 0.27 -0.07 -18.14
CA GLY A 249 -0.93 -0.81 -17.77
C GLY A 249 -2.15 0.07 -17.51
N ALA A 250 -1.97 1.32 -17.06
CA ALA A 250 -3.08 2.23 -16.85
C ALA A 250 -3.66 2.69 -18.19
N GLN A 251 -2.79 3.02 -19.15
CA GLN A 251 -3.21 3.34 -20.51
C GLN A 251 -3.88 2.14 -21.19
N TRP A 252 -3.35 0.93 -20.99
CA TRP A 252 -3.95 -0.28 -21.55
C TRP A 252 -5.38 -0.52 -21.02
N ILE A 253 -5.62 -0.31 -19.72
CA ILE A 253 -6.98 -0.39 -19.15
C ILE A 253 -7.88 0.70 -19.74
N LEU A 254 -7.39 1.93 -19.88
CA LEU A 254 -8.16 3.02 -20.48
C LEU A 254 -8.55 2.68 -21.93
N ASP A 255 -7.63 2.18 -22.73
CA ASP A 255 -7.84 1.87 -24.14
C ASP A 255 -8.81 0.68 -24.35
N ASN A 256 -8.74 -0.34 -23.49
CA ASN A 256 -9.52 -1.57 -23.65
C ASN A 256 -10.85 -1.57 -22.87
N TYR A 257 -10.93 -0.83 -21.77
CA TYR A 257 -12.08 -0.84 -20.87
C TYR A 257 -12.69 0.54 -20.65
N GLY A 258 -12.08 1.63 -21.11
CA GLY A 258 -12.58 2.99 -20.89
C GLY A 258 -12.51 3.43 -19.43
N ILE A 259 -11.76 2.72 -18.59
CA ILE A 259 -11.58 3.06 -17.18
C ILE A 259 -10.26 3.81 -17.06
N ASN A 260 -10.32 5.08 -16.66
CA ASN A 260 -9.11 5.87 -16.43
C ASN A 260 -8.45 5.51 -15.09
N LEU A 261 -7.19 5.93 -14.92
CA LEU A 261 -6.40 5.62 -13.74
C LEU A 261 -7.04 6.18 -12.46
N ALA A 262 -7.57 7.40 -12.48
CA ALA A 262 -8.17 8.01 -11.29
C ALA A 262 -9.39 7.20 -10.79
N ASP A 263 -10.27 6.81 -11.70
CA ASP A 263 -11.41 5.96 -11.41
C ASP A 263 -10.96 4.59 -10.89
N PHE A 264 -9.97 3.97 -11.53
CA PHE A 264 -9.41 2.69 -11.09
C PHE A 264 -8.86 2.77 -9.66
N GLN A 265 -8.11 3.84 -9.33
CA GLN A 265 -7.55 4.04 -7.99
C GLN A 265 -8.63 4.30 -6.94
N SER A 266 -9.70 5.03 -7.30
CA SER A 266 -10.85 5.20 -6.42
C SER A 266 -11.51 3.86 -6.07
N VAL A 267 -11.63 2.96 -7.06
CA VAL A 267 -12.19 1.62 -6.83
C VAL A 267 -11.24 0.72 -6.04
N ALA A 268 -9.93 0.82 -6.28
CA ALA A 268 -8.93 0.14 -5.46
C ALA A 268 -9.04 0.53 -3.97
N MET A 269 -9.23 1.82 -3.68
CA MET A 269 -9.43 2.31 -2.31
C MET A 269 -10.75 1.82 -1.71
N GLN A 270 -11.84 1.80 -2.48
CA GLN A 270 -13.12 1.23 -2.05
C GLN A 270 -12.92 -0.23 -1.61
N TRP A 271 -12.29 -1.05 -2.45
CA TRP A 271 -12.08 -2.45 -2.10
C TRP A 271 -11.07 -2.67 -0.99
N SER A 272 -10.03 -1.84 -0.88
CA SER A 272 -9.11 -1.91 0.25
C SER A 272 -9.83 -1.62 1.57
N THR A 273 -10.76 -0.66 1.57
CA THR A 273 -11.59 -0.36 2.74
C THR A 273 -12.50 -1.53 3.08
N GLU A 274 -13.19 -2.08 2.08
CA GLU A 274 -14.05 -3.27 2.24
C GLU A 274 -13.27 -4.47 2.78
N GLN A 275 -12.08 -4.74 2.24
CA GLN A 275 -11.21 -5.81 2.71
C GLN A 275 -10.80 -5.62 4.17
N ASN A 276 -10.38 -4.42 4.55
CA ASN A 276 -9.95 -4.13 5.92
C ASN A 276 -11.09 -4.25 6.94
N GLN A 277 -12.33 -3.98 6.53
CA GLN A 277 -13.48 -4.01 7.41
C GLN A 277 -14.13 -5.40 7.51
N ASN A 278 -14.26 -6.10 6.37
CA ASN A 278 -15.20 -7.20 6.27
C ASN A 278 -14.56 -8.56 5.97
N TRP A 279 -13.32 -8.61 5.49
CA TRP A 279 -12.75 -9.85 4.95
C TRP A 279 -11.95 -10.64 5.96
N ASN A 280 -12.01 -11.96 5.86
CA ASN A 280 -11.17 -12.89 6.62
C ASN A 280 -9.95 -13.34 5.78
N SER A 281 -9.08 -14.14 6.39
CA SER A 281 -7.90 -14.68 5.71
C SER A 281 -8.21 -15.49 4.45
N ASP A 282 -9.30 -16.25 4.40
CA ASP A 282 -9.67 -17.07 3.24
C ASP A 282 -10.08 -16.20 2.04
N ASP A 283 -10.89 -15.15 2.27
CA ASP A 283 -11.27 -14.18 1.24
C ASP A 283 -10.03 -13.50 0.64
N ILE A 284 -9.10 -13.07 1.51
CA ILE A 284 -7.86 -12.42 1.09
C ILE A 284 -7.01 -13.36 0.22
N ILE A 285 -6.86 -14.62 0.65
CA ILE A 285 -6.09 -15.63 -0.09
C ILE A 285 -6.75 -15.92 -1.45
N GLU A 286 -8.08 -16.07 -1.48
CA GLU A 286 -8.82 -16.35 -2.71
C GLU A 286 -8.58 -15.26 -3.76
N PHE A 287 -8.81 -14.00 -3.41
CA PHE A 287 -8.68 -12.90 -4.36
C PHE A 287 -7.22 -12.62 -4.74
N SER A 288 -6.28 -12.78 -3.81
CA SER A 288 -4.85 -12.73 -4.12
C SER A 288 -4.44 -13.82 -5.11
N ASN A 289 -4.91 -15.06 -4.94
CA ASN A 289 -4.62 -16.15 -5.86
C ASN A 289 -5.23 -15.90 -7.24
N TYR A 290 -6.47 -15.41 -7.28
CA TYR A 290 -7.15 -15.08 -8.53
C TYR A 290 -6.43 -13.95 -9.28
N GLN A 291 -6.01 -12.90 -8.58
CA GLN A 291 -5.23 -11.81 -9.18
C GLN A 291 -3.91 -12.33 -9.78
N GLN A 292 -3.19 -13.21 -9.08
CA GLN A 292 -1.95 -13.83 -9.57
C GLN A 292 -2.20 -14.73 -10.80
N GLU A 293 -3.30 -15.50 -10.80
CA GLU A 293 -3.70 -16.29 -11.96
C GLU A 293 -3.93 -15.40 -13.18
N LYS A 294 -4.66 -14.30 -13.00
CA LYS A 294 -4.94 -13.34 -14.07
C LYS A 294 -3.70 -12.60 -14.52
N GLN A 295 -2.82 -12.20 -13.61
CA GLN A 295 -1.53 -11.64 -13.98
C GLN A 295 -0.76 -12.58 -14.91
N LYS A 296 -0.67 -13.87 -14.56
CA LYS A 296 0.00 -14.87 -15.41
C LYS A 296 -0.69 -15.01 -16.78
N GLU A 297 -2.02 -15.09 -16.80
CA GLU A 297 -2.79 -15.18 -18.04
C GLU A 297 -2.52 -13.98 -18.97
N TYR A 298 -2.51 -12.76 -18.43
CA TYR A 298 -2.23 -11.56 -19.21
C TYR A 298 -0.76 -11.42 -19.59
N ALA A 299 0.17 -11.86 -18.75
CA ALA A 299 1.59 -11.94 -19.11
C ALA A 299 1.81 -12.85 -20.33
N GLU A 300 1.15 -14.01 -20.38
CA GLU A 300 1.19 -14.92 -21.53
C GLU A 300 0.60 -14.26 -22.80
N LYS A 301 -0.51 -13.51 -22.66
CA LYS A 301 -1.12 -12.75 -23.77
C LYS A 301 -0.15 -11.68 -24.30
N PHE A 302 0.40 -10.84 -23.42
CA PHE A 302 1.32 -9.77 -23.82
C PHE A 302 2.62 -10.32 -24.42
N ALA A 303 3.15 -11.43 -23.89
CA ALA A 303 4.29 -12.12 -24.49
C ALA A 303 4.01 -12.61 -25.92
N ALA A 304 2.81 -13.16 -26.17
CA ALA A 304 2.41 -13.59 -27.49
C ALA A 304 2.25 -12.42 -28.47
N GLU A 305 1.68 -11.30 -28.01
CA GLU A 305 1.49 -10.08 -28.81
C GLU A 305 2.81 -9.38 -29.14
N GLN A 306 3.81 -9.43 -28.26
CA GLN A 306 5.16 -8.90 -28.51
C GLN A 306 6.05 -9.84 -29.36
N GLY A 307 5.51 -10.97 -29.84
CA GLY A 307 6.14 -11.83 -30.84
C GLY A 307 6.66 -13.19 -30.35
N GLY A 308 6.38 -13.58 -29.10
CA GLY A 308 6.80 -14.88 -28.57
C GLY A 308 8.32 -15.00 -28.36
N ASN A 309 8.74 -15.90 -27.48
CA ASN A 309 10.15 -16.12 -27.10
C ASN A 309 11.09 -16.22 -28.31
N ILE A 310 11.93 -15.19 -28.53
CA ILE A 310 13.19 -15.33 -29.29
C ILE A 310 14.17 -16.27 -28.54
N ALA A 311 13.85 -16.66 -27.30
CA ALA A 311 14.66 -17.54 -26.47
C ALA A 311 14.56 -19.05 -26.80
N ASP A 312 13.56 -19.50 -27.55
CA ASP A 312 13.42 -20.94 -27.89
C ASP A 312 14.13 -21.35 -29.19
N ASP A 313 14.70 -20.41 -29.95
CA ASP A 313 15.36 -20.66 -31.24
C ASP A 313 16.91 -20.75 -31.17
N VAL A 314 17.49 -20.87 -29.97
CA VAL A 314 18.93 -21.15 -29.80
C VAL A 314 19.13 -22.60 -29.37
N THR A 315 19.20 -23.52 -30.35
CA THR A 315 19.84 -24.81 -30.15
C THR A 315 21.35 -24.62 -30.02
N PHE A 316 21.90 -24.86 -28.83
CA PHE A 316 23.34 -25.07 -28.62
C PHE A 316 23.79 -26.45 -29.12
#